data_AF-A0A536HA87-F1
#
_entry.id   AF-A0A536HA87-F1
#
_cell.length_a   1.000
_cell.length_b   1.000
_cell.length_c   1.000
_cell.angle_alpha   90.00
_cell.angle_beta   90.00
_cell.angle_gamma   90.00
#
_symmetry.space_group_name_H-M   'P 1'
#
loop_
_entity.id
_entity.type
_entity.pdbx_description
1 polymer ?
#
loop_
_entity_poly.entity_id
_entity_poly.type
_entity_poly.pdbx_seq_one_letter_code
_entity_poly.pdbx_strand_id
1 'polypeptide(L)'
;MRPSLVLPLAVLLVAACSIGPGSGAASSARGSAPSGTPLAKASGALAAQVPMPADFPADVPIYSGARLTAGATFTSSGEVAWGMEWQTLDSVAKVQAFYAKQLNQGDWTVNFSNNSGGSFAATYARKS
;
A
#
# COMPACT_ATOMS: atom_id res chain seq x y z
N MET A 1 10.99 52.39 28.72
CA MET A 1 9.85 53.31 28.47
C MET A 1 8.70 52.50 27.90
N ARG A 2 7.56 52.45 28.60
CA ARG A 2 6.29 51.91 28.09
C ARG A 2 5.56 53.03 27.34
N PRO A 3 4.70 52.70 26.37
CA PRO A 3 3.29 52.69 26.74
C PRO A 3 2.55 51.43 26.29
N SER A 4 1.59 51.07 27.14
CA SER A 4 0.60 50.02 26.99
C SER A 4 -0.49 50.42 25.99
N LEU A 5 -1.08 49.45 25.29
CA LEU A 5 -2.52 49.48 25.02
C LEU A 5 -3.08 48.06 25.08
N VAL A 6 -4.09 47.93 25.94
CA VAL A 6 -4.87 46.76 26.32
C VAL A 6 -6.22 46.88 25.62
N LEU A 7 -6.79 45.82 25.02
CA LEU A 7 -8.25 45.48 25.00
C LEU A 7 -8.55 44.27 24.06
N PRO A 8 -9.71 43.58 24.17
CA PRO A 8 -9.90 42.47 25.09
C PRO A 8 -10.40 41.17 24.42
N LEU A 9 -10.43 40.13 25.27
CA LEU A 9 -11.15 38.86 25.17
C LEU A 9 -12.63 39.02 24.76
N ALA A 10 -13.09 38.23 23.79
CA ALA A 10 -14.51 37.87 23.64
C ALA A 10 -14.64 36.40 23.22
N VAL A 11 -14.95 35.56 24.19
CA VAL A 11 -15.42 34.18 24.03
C VAL A 11 -16.90 34.24 23.65
N LEU A 12 -17.27 33.59 22.54
CA LEU A 12 -18.67 33.34 22.18
C LEU A 12 -18.86 31.84 21.94
N LEU A 13 -19.32 31.15 22.97
CA LEU A 13 -19.94 29.83 22.93
C LEU A 13 -21.37 30.00 22.40
N VAL A 14 -21.72 29.35 21.29
CA VAL A 14 -23.12 29.12 20.92
C VAL A 14 -23.28 27.63 20.61
N ALA A 15 -23.93 26.93 21.54
CA ALA A 15 -24.54 25.64 21.32
C ALA A 15 -25.90 25.85 20.65
N ALA A 16 -26.14 25.21 19.52
CA ALA A 16 -27.48 25.12 18.93
C ALA A 16 -27.67 23.72 18.30
N CYS A 17 -28.45 22.88 18.99
CA CYS A 17 -29.06 21.70 18.43
C CYS A 17 -30.49 22.05 17.98
N SER A 18 -30.78 21.96 16.69
CA SER A 18 -32.17 21.93 16.18
C SER A 18 -32.26 21.36 14.76
N ILE A 19 -32.56 20.07 14.73
CA ILE A 19 -33.42 19.23 13.86
C ILE A 19 -34.15 19.90 12.64
N GLY A 20 -33.75 19.46 11.43
CA GLY A 20 -34.60 19.11 10.26
C GLY A 20 -35.20 20.20 9.32
N PRO A 21 -35.73 19.85 8.13
CA PRO A 21 -35.13 19.11 7.01
C PRO A 21 -35.14 19.96 5.71
N GLY A 22 -34.05 19.97 4.94
CA GLY A 22 -33.97 20.78 3.71
C GLY A 22 -33.00 20.20 2.70
N SER A 23 -33.56 19.52 1.70
CA SER A 23 -32.93 18.85 0.58
C SER A 23 -31.89 19.71 -0.15
N GLY A 24 -30.62 19.46 0.12
CA GLY A 24 -29.50 19.84 -0.74
C GLY A 24 -28.83 18.57 -1.25
N ALA A 25 -29.37 17.99 -2.32
CA ALA A 25 -28.72 16.91 -3.04
C ALA A 25 -27.50 17.47 -3.78
N ALA A 26 -26.39 17.63 -3.07
CA ALA A 26 -25.09 17.73 -3.69
C ALA A 26 -24.75 16.33 -4.20
N SER A 27 -24.96 16.11 -5.50
CA SER A 27 -24.41 14.98 -6.23
C SER A 27 -22.90 15.03 -6.11
N SER A 28 -22.35 14.38 -5.07
CA SER A 28 -20.99 13.90 -5.13
C SER A 28 -20.96 12.88 -6.25
N ALA A 29 -20.47 13.32 -7.41
CA ALA A 29 -20.02 12.44 -8.46
C ALA A 29 -19.18 11.36 -7.77
N ARG A 30 -19.73 10.14 -7.71
CA ARG A 30 -18.97 8.94 -7.41
C ARG A 30 -17.99 8.84 -8.57
N GLY A 31 -16.83 9.48 -8.42
CA GLY A 31 -15.66 9.05 -9.13
C GLY A 31 -15.52 7.59 -8.79
N SER A 32 -15.70 6.74 -9.80
CA SER A 32 -15.41 5.33 -9.72
C SER A 32 -13.99 5.23 -9.19
N ALA A 33 -13.85 4.97 -7.89
CA ALA A 33 -12.60 4.48 -7.36
C ALA A 33 -12.24 3.29 -8.26
N PRO A 34 -11.01 3.22 -8.82
CA PRO A 34 -10.58 1.97 -9.43
C PRO A 34 -10.83 0.91 -8.38
N SER A 35 -11.50 -0.18 -8.76
CA SER A 35 -11.65 -1.37 -7.93
C SER A 35 -10.25 -1.89 -7.64
N GLY A 36 -9.60 -1.28 -6.64
CA GLY A 36 -8.49 -1.88 -5.94
C GLY A 36 -9.05 -3.16 -5.37
N THR A 37 -8.53 -4.28 -5.85
CA THR A 37 -8.77 -5.58 -5.25
C THR A 37 -8.62 -5.37 -3.75
N PRO A 38 -9.66 -5.62 -2.93
CA PRO A 38 -9.53 -5.41 -1.51
C PRO A 38 -8.35 -6.26 -1.06
N LEU A 39 -7.36 -5.63 -0.44
CA LEU A 39 -6.32 -6.31 0.34
C LEU A 39 -7.04 -7.42 1.12
N ALA A 40 -6.65 -8.67 0.89
CA ALA A 40 -7.41 -9.83 1.35
C ALA A 40 -7.74 -9.68 2.84
N LYS A 41 -9.03 -9.77 3.17
CA LYS A 41 -9.48 -9.88 4.56
C LYS A 41 -8.87 -11.17 5.13
N ALA A 42 -8.23 -11.08 6.30
CA ALA A 42 -7.62 -12.24 6.97
C ALA A 42 -8.70 -13.27 7.37
N SER A 43 -9.06 -14.13 6.43
CA SER A 43 -9.98 -15.26 6.59
C SER A 43 -9.22 -16.59 6.71
N GLY A 44 -7.88 -16.55 6.70
CA GLY A 44 -7.03 -17.74 6.58
C GLY A 44 -7.03 -18.35 5.18
N ALA A 45 -7.73 -17.74 4.21
CA ALA A 45 -7.79 -18.18 2.82
C ALA A 45 -7.03 -17.21 1.92
N LEU A 46 -6.25 -17.76 0.99
CA LEU A 46 -5.54 -17.00 -0.04
C LEU A 46 -6.53 -16.53 -1.12
N ALA A 47 -6.31 -15.35 -1.68
CA ALA A 47 -7.07 -14.88 -2.84
C ALA A 47 -6.83 -15.76 -4.08
N ALA A 48 -7.63 -15.55 -5.13
CA ALA A 48 -7.51 -16.29 -6.38
C ALA A 48 -6.13 -16.06 -7.01
N GLN A 49 -5.55 -17.15 -7.53
CA GLN A 49 -4.27 -17.07 -8.22
C GLN A 49 -4.46 -16.47 -9.62
N VAL A 50 -3.57 -15.56 -10.00
CA VAL A 50 -3.49 -15.01 -11.36
C VAL A 50 -2.27 -15.55 -12.11
N PRO A 51 -2.27 -15.55 -13.45
CA PRO A 51 -1.10 -15.93 -14.25
C PRO A 51 0.10 -15.00 -14.00
N MET A 52 1.31 -15.55 -14.09
CA MET A 52 2.53 -14.75 -14.09
C MET A 52 2.60 -13.89 -15.37
N PRO A 53 3.00 -12.60 -15.29
CA PRO A 53 3.32 -11.82 -16.48
C PRO A 53 4.41 -12.50 -17.32
N ALA A 54 4.20 -12.58 -18.65
CA ALA A 54 5.08 -13.35 -19.54
C ALA A 54 6.54 -12.89 -19.52
N ASP A 55 6.77 -11.58 -19.38
CA ASP A 55 8.10 -10.96 -19.39
C ASP A 55 8.66 -10.74 -17.97
N PHE A 56 8.10 -11.39 -16.95
CA PHE A 56 8.64 -11.30 -15.60
C PHE A 56 10.04 -11.95 -15.53
N PRO A 57 11.05 -11.30 -14.95
CA PRO A 57 12.43 -11.81 -14.99
C PRO A 57 12.55 -13.17 -14.29
N ALA A 58 13.13 -14.14 -15.00
CA ALA A 58 13.26 -15.52 -14.52
C ALA A 58 14.25 -15.69 -13.35
N ASP A 59 15.14 -14.72 -13.15
CA ASP A 59 16.14 -14.73 -12.10
C ASP A 59 15.67 -14.03 -10.81
N VAL A 60 14.46 -13.47 -10.81
CA VAL A 60 13.84 -12.99 -9.59
C VAL A 60 13.33 -14.17 -8.77
N PRO A 61 13.77 -14.33 -7.50
CA PRO A 61 13.38 -15.46 -6.67
C PRO A 61 11.89 -15.43 -6.34
N ILE A 62 11.21 -16.55 -6.51
CA ILE A 62 9.81 -16.73 -6.13
C ILE A 62 9.75 -17.59 -4.87
N TYR A 63 9.09 -17.09 -3.82
CA TYR A 63 8.91 -17.85 -2.57
C TYR A 63 8.01 -19.07 -2.82
N SER A 64 8.49 -20.28 -2.50
CA SER A 64 7.70 -21.49 -2.67
C SER A 64 6.50 -21.51 -1.71
N GLY A 65 5.31 -21.82 -2.24
CA GLY A 65 4.07 -21.77 -1.46
C GLY A 65 3.44 -20.38 -1.36
N ALA A 66 3.96 -19.39 -2.08
CA ALA A 66 3.22 -18.16 -2.37
C ALA A 66 2.34 -18.32 -3.61
N ARG A 67 1.20 -17.61 -3.62
CA ARG A 67 0.33 -17.46 -4.79
C ARG A 67 0.40 -16.01 -5.26
N LEU A 68 0.57 -15.81 -6.55
CA LEU A 68 0.42 -14.50 -7.18
C LEU A 68 -1.05 -14.14 -7.24
N THR A 69 -1.43 -13.00 -6.68
CA THR A 69 -2.84 -12.56 -6.61
C THR A 69 -3.09 -11.29 -7.41
N ALA A 70 -2.03 -10.52 -7.69
CA ALA A 70 -2.04 -9.41 -8.64
C ALA A 70 -0.62 -9.20 -9.22
N GLY A 71 -0.56 -8.74 -10.46
CA GLY A 71 0.70 -8.43 -11.13
C GLY A 71 0.49 -7.38 -12.21
N ALA A 72 1.41 -6.43 -12.32
CA ALA A 72 1.41 -5.40 -13.35
C ALA A 72 2.84 -5.04 -13.75
N THR A 73 2.99 -4.60 -15.00
CA THR A 73 4.25 -4.10 -15.55
C THR A 73 4.10 -2.63 -15.89
N PHE A 74 5.13 -1.84 -15.59
CA PHE A 74 5.19 -0.41 -15.82
C PHE A 74 6.47 -0.10 -16.58
N THR A 75 6.35 0.58 -17.72
CA THR A 75 7.52 1.02 -18.50
C THR A 75 7.64 2.53 -18.40
N SER A 76 8.81 3.02 -17.98
CA SER A 76 9.10 4.44 -17.89
C SER A 76 10.54 4.72 -18.30
N SER A 77 10.76 5.66 -19.22
CA SER A 77 12.10 6.10 -19.63
C SER A 77 13.06 4.98 -20.07
N GLY A 78 12.53 3.89 -20.64
CA GLY A 78 13.31 2.73 -21.06
C GLY A 78 13.58 1.69 -19.96
N GLU A 79 13.15 1.94 -18.73
CA GLU A 79 13.18 0.98 -17.63
C GLU A 79 11.83 0.27 -17.49
N VAL A 80 11.89 -1.02 -17.14
CA VAL A 80 10.72 -1.84 -16.85
C VAL A 80 10.69 -2.12 -15.35
N ALA A 81 9.57 -1.79 -14.71
CA ALA A 81 9.28 -2.08 -13.33
C ALA A 81 8.07 -3.02 -13.23
N TRP A 82 8.05 -3.86 -12.19
CA TRP A 82 6.96 -4.79 -11.93
C TRP A 82 6.38 -4.54 -10.54
N GLY A 83 5.06 -4.52 -10.44
CA GLY A 83 4.33 -4.53 -9.19
C GLY A 83 3.66 -5.88 -9.00
N MET A 84 4.07 -6.63 -7.98
CA MET A 84 3.61 -8.00 -7.74
C MET A 84 3.03 -8.13 -6.32
N GLU A 85 1.84 -8.71 -6.21
CA GLU A 85 1.22 -9.06 -4.94
C GLU A 85 1.24 -10.58 -4.74
N TRP A 86 1.92 -11.01 -3.69
CA TRP A 86 2.06 -12.41 -3.33
C TRP A 86 1.39 -12.67 -1.99
N GLN A 87 0.68 -13.78 -1.88
CA GLN A 87 0.06 -14.22 -0.63
C GLN A 87 0.51 -15.63 -0.26
N THR A 88 0.78 -15.85 1.03
CA THR A 88 1.12 -17.17 1.59
C THR A 88 0.56 -17.30 3.00
N LEU A 89 0.42 -18.54 3.48
CA LEU A 89 0.02 -18.82 4.86
C LEU A 89 1.24 -18.86 5.82
N ASP A 90 2.45 -18.82 5.26
CA ASP A 90 3.68 -18.74 6.03
C ASP A 90 3.85 -17.36 6.70
N SER A 91 4.63 -17.31 7.77
CA SER A 91 4.86 -16.06 8.52
C SER A 91 5.68 -15.04 7.73
N VAL A 92 5.41 -13.75 7.94
CA VAL A 92 6.20 -12.63 7.37
C VAL A 92 7.69 -12.82 7.59
N ALA A 93 8.10 -13.21 8.80
CA ALA A 93 9.51 -13.40 9.15
C ALA A 93 10.19 -14.47 8.27
N LYS A 94 9.49 -15.57 7.97
CA LYS A 94 10.01 -16.65 7.11
C LYS A 94 10.20 -16.17 5.67
N VAL A 95 9.22 -15.43 5.14
CA VAL A 95 9.25 -14.92 3.76
C VAL A 95 10.30 -13.81 3.61
N GLN A 96 10.40 -12.90 4.57
CA GLN A 96 11.45 -11.87 4.58
C GLN A 96 12.85 -12.48 4.65
N ALA A 97 13.05 -13.50 5.49
CA ALA A 97 14.33 -14.19 5.58
C ALA A 97 14.72 -14.86 4.24
N PHE A 98 13.76 -15.43 3.52
CA PHE A 98 14.00 -15.97 2.17
C PHE A 98 14.48 -14.88 1.20
N TYR A 99 13.73 -13.79 1.08
CA TYR A 99 14.09 -12.71 0.14
C TYR A 99 15.38 -12.02 0.54
N ALA A 100 15.61 -11.80 1.84
CA ALA A 100 16.87 -11.25 2.34
C ALA A 100 18.04 -12.19 2.00
N LYS A 101 17.88 -13.51 2.08
CA LYS A 101 18.93 -14.45 1.71
C LYS A 101 19.21 -14.44 0.20
N GLN A 102 18.17 -14.49 -0.63
CA GLN A 102 18.33 -14.59 -2.08
C GLN A 102 18.80 -13.28 -2.72
N LEU A 103 18.25 -12.15 -2.26
CA LEU A 103 18.49 -10.82 -2.87
C LEU A 103 19.59 -10.00 -2.19
N ASN A 104 20.11 -10.40 -1.02
CA ASN A 104 21.37 -9.82 -0.52
C ASN A 104 22.61 -10.55 -1.05
N GLN A 105 22.43 -11.58 -1.89
CA GLN A 105 23.50 -12.28 -2.57
C GLN A 105 23.62 -11.72 -4.00
N GLY A 106 24.84 -11.40 -4.44
CA GLY A 106 25.11 -10.93 -5.80
C GLY A 106 24.75 -9.46 -6.07
N ASP A 107 24.17 -9.21 -7.24
CA ASP A 107 23.99 -7.87 -7.83
C ASP A 107 22.67 -7.19 -7.45
N TRP A 108 22.04 -7.58 -6.34
CA TRP A 108 20.74 -7.04 -5.94
C TRP A 108 20.84 -6.20 -4.67
N THR A 109 20.01 -5.16 -4.60
CA THR A 109 19.72 -4.41 -3.36
C THR A 109 18.26 -4.62 -3.03
N VAL A 110 17.94 -4.98 -1.78
CA VAL A 110 16.56 -5.16 -1.30
C VAL A 110 16.29 -4.24 -0.11
N ASN A 111 15.12 -3.60 -0.13
CA ASN A 111 14.60 -2.78 0.95
C ASN A 111 13.22 -3.31 1.38
N PHE A 112 13.06 -3.58 2.67
CA PHE A 112 11.80 -4.01 3.25
C PHE A 112 11.12 -2.82 3.94
N SER A 113 9.82 -2.65 3.72
CA SER A 113 9.03 -1.56 4.29
C SER A 113 7.60 -2.02 4.63
N ASN A 114 6.82 -1.15 5.27
CA ASN A 114 5.40 -1.37 5.58
C ASN A 114 5.12 -2.70 6.31
N ASN A 115 5.96 -3.05 7.29
CA ASN A 115 5.80 -4.27 8.07
C ASN A 115 4.65 -4.08 9.07
N SER A 116 3.46 -4.59 8.76
CA SER A 116 2.26 -4.40 9.55
C SER A 116 1.25 -5.52 9.31
N GLY A 117 0.57 -5.97 10.37
CA GLY A 117 -0.63 -6.79 10.26
C GLY A 117 -0.50 -8.11 9.49
N GLY A 118 0.71 -8.70 9.41
CA GLY A 118 0.95 -9.93 8.64
C GLY A 118 1.34 -9.71 7.18
N SER A 119 1.58 -8.46 6.77
CA SER A 119 2.04 -8.09 5.43
C SER A 119 3.30 -7.23 5.50
N PHE A 120 4.02 -7.19 4.38
CA PHE A 120 5.16 -6.31 4.18
C PHE A 120 5.28 -5.95 2.70
N ALA A 121 6.00 -4.87 2.40
CA ALA A 121 6.44 -4.53 1.06
C ALA A 121 7.95 -4.77 0.93
N ALA A 122 8.39 -5.19 -0.25
CA ALA A 122 9.79 -5.26 -0.61
C ALA A 122 10.00 -4.59 -1.95
N THR A 123 11.01 -3.72 -2.03
CA THR A 123 11.49 -3.14 -3.29
C THR A 123 12.91 -3.62 -3.49
N TYR A 124 13.21 -4.12 -4.68
CA TYR A 124 14.55 -4.56 -5.03
C TYR A 124 14.89 -4.15 -6.45
N ALA A 125 16.19 -3.89 -6.65
CA ALA A 125 16.74 -3.47 -7.93
C ALA A 125 18.17 -4.01 -8.08
N ARG A 126 18.66 -4.10 -9.32
CA ARG A 126 20.06 -4.45 -9.57
C ARG A 126 20.98 -3.31 -9.13
N LYS A 127 22.16 -3.69 -8.66
CA LYS A 127 23.29 -2.78 -8.44
C LYS A 127 23.78 -2.32 -9.82
N SER A 128 23.88 -1.01 -9.99
CA SER A 128 24.45 -0.38 -11.19
C SER A 128 25.96 -0.55 -11.25
#